data_AF-A0A7V4N3C9-F1
#
_entry.id   AF-A0A7V4N3C9-F1
#
_cell.length_a   1.000
_cell.length_b   1.000
_cell.length_c   1.000
_cell.angle_alpha   90.00
_cell.angle_beta   90.00
_cell.angle_gamma   90.00
#
_symmetry.space_group_name_H-M   'P 1'
#
loop_
_entity.id
_entity.type
_entity.pdbx_description
1 polymer ?
#
loop_
_entity_poly.entity_id
_entity_poly.type
_entity_poly.pdbx_seq_one_letter_code
_entity_poly.pdbx_strand_id
1 'polypeptide(L)'
;MEKFIMGIILIILFIGSLIIFNGYSKDVYSNPAEEKPKDFKCLKCHKGSKSLENMITEKNITSAEDLRVLIRKGPKSGLHITVPEEDLEKAIQYLDLK
;
A
#
# COMPACT_ATOMS: atom_id res chain seq x y z
N MET A 1 13.43 -25.77 -42.90
CA MET A 1 13.27 -24.35 -42.48
C MET A 1 12.07 -24.16 -41.56
N GLU A 2 10.90 -24.74 -41.85
CA GLU A 2 9.68 -24.61 -41.02
C GLU A 2 9.84 -25.08 -39.56
N LYS A 3 10.53 -26.20 -39.33
CA LYS A 3 10.76 -26.73 -37.96
C LYS A 3 11.62 -25.80 -37.10
N PHE A 4 12.50 -25.01 -37.72
CA PHE A 4 13.38 -24.06 -37.02
C PHE A 4 12.62 -22.79 -36.61
N ILE A 5 11.72 -22.32 -37.48
CA ILE A 5 10.85 -21.17 -37.22
C ILE A 5 9.86 -21.48 -36.09
N MET A 6 9.27 -22.68 -36.08
CA MET A 6 8.37 -23.12 -35.00
C MET A 6 9.06 -23.19 -33.63
N GLY A 7 10.33 -23.61 -33.58
CA GLY A 7 11.11 -23.62 -32.34
C GLY A 7 11.38 -22.22 -31.78
N ILE A 8 11.66 -21.25 -32.65
CA ILE A 8 11.91 -19.86 -32.25
C ILE A 8 10.62 -19.21 -31.71
N ILE A 9 9.47 -19.48 -32.34
CA ILE A 9 8.17 -18.96 -31.88
C ILE A 9 7.84 -19.49 -30.47
N LEU A 10 8.09 -20.77 -30.20
CA LEU A 10 7.88 -21.37 -28.87
C LEU A 10 8.77 -20.73 -27.80
N ILE A 11 10.03 -20.41 -28.12
CA ILE A 11 10.97 -19.78 -27.18
C ILE A 11 10.52 -18.36 -26.83
N ILE A 12 10.07 -17.58 -27.83
CA ILE A 12 9.59 -16.20 -27.60
C ILE A 12 8.33 -16.20 -26.71
N LEU A 13 7.40 -17.13 -26.92
CA LEU A 13 6.21 -17.26 -26.08
C LEU A 13 6.57 -17.66 -24.63
N PHE A 14 7.59 -18.50 -24.44
CA PHE A 14 8.06 -18.91 -23.12
C PHE A 14 8.70 -17.75 -22.34
N ILE A 15 9.56 -16.96 -22.99
CA ILE A 15 10.24 -15.82 -22.36
C ILE A 15 9.22 -14.71 -22.03
N GLY A 16 8.27 -14.43 -22.93
CA GLY A 16 7.19 -13.48 -22.66
C GLY A 16 6.34 -13.86 -21.46
N SER A 17 6.02 -15.16 -21.32
CA SER A 17 5.27 -15.68 -20.18
C SER A 17 6.05 -15.57 -18.85
N LEU A 18 7.37 -15.77 -18.88
CA LEU A 18 8.23 -15.68 -17.69
C LEU A 18 8.34 -14.24 -17.15
N ILE A 19 8.42 -13.24 -18.04
CA ILE A 19 8.52 -11.82 -17.64
C ILE A 19 7.19 -11.32 -17.06
N ILE A 20 6.04 -11.79 -17.57
CA ILE A 20 4.72 -11.44 -17.01
C ILE A 20 4.55 -12.05 -15.62
N PHE A 21 5.04 -13.27 -15.38
CA PHE A 21 4.92 -13.92 -14.07
C PHE A 21 5.78 -13.26 -12.99
N ASN A 22 7.00 -12.81 -13.32
CA ASN A 22 7.92 -12.22 -12.33
C ASN A 22 7.59 -10.75 -12.00
N GLY A 23 6.84 -10.05 -12.87
CA GLY A 23 6.34 -8.70 -12.60
C GLY A 23 5.06 -8.66 -11.76
N TYR A 24 4.41 -9.81 -11.54
CA TYR A 24 3.13 -9.91 -10.82
C TYR A 24 3.26 -10.54 -9.43
N SER A 25 4.47 -10.69 -8.89
CA SER A 25 4.66 -10.95 -7.45
C SER A 25 4.82 -9.62 -6.72
N LYS A 26 3.74 -8.84 -6.69
CA LYS A 26 3.49 -7.95 -5.57
C LYS A 26 2.56 -8.74 -4.67
N ASP A 27 3.10 -9.22 -3.57
CA ASP A 27 2.44 -10.10 -2.60
C ASP A 27 1.15 -9.44 -2.10
N VAL A 28 0.06 -9.67 -2.82
CA VAL A 28 -1.30 -9.49 -2.32
C VAL A 28 -1.55 -10.71 -1.46
N TYR A 29 -0.97 -10.68 -0.26
CA TYR A 29 -1.43 -11.52 0.83
C TYR A 29 -2.79 -10.95 1.25
N SER A 30 -3.81 -11.23 0.45
CA SER A 30 -5.20 -10.99 0.81
C SER A 30 -5.51 -11.96 1.95
N ASN A 31 -5.22 -11.53 3.18
CA ASN A 31 -5.86 -12.06 4.37
C ASN A 31 -7.39 -11.98 4.16
N PRO A 32 -8.15 -12.97 4.65
CA PRO A 32 -9.57 -13.11 4.34
C PRO A 32 -10.34 -11.90 4.84
N ALA A 33 -10.64 -10.96 3.92
CA ALA A 33 -11.55 -9.83 4.07
C ALA A 33 -11.71 -9.30 5.51
N GLU A 34 -10.62 -8.90 6.16
CA GLU A 34 -10.76 -8.04 7.33
C GLU A 34 -11.33 -6.72 6.83
N GLU A 35 -12.56 -6.45 7.23
CA GLU A 35 -13.23 -5.19 6.91
C GLU A 35 -12.36 -4.06 7.46
N LYS A 36 -11.77 -3.26 6.57
CA LYS A 36 -10.93 -2.13 6.96
C LYS A 36 -11.67 -1.30 8.01
N PRO A 37 -11.01 -0.89 9.10
CA PRO A 37 -11.66 -0.12 10.15
C PRO A 37 -12.41 1.07 9.57
N LYS A 38 -13.72 1.09 9.80
CA LYS A 38 -14.61 2.20 9.42
C LYS A 38 -14.88 3.05 10.66
N ASP A 39 -15.01 4.36 10.47
CA ASP A 39 -15.29 5.35 11.52
C ASP A 39 -14.24 5.43 12.65
N PHE A 40 -13.11 6.08 12.36
CA PHE A 40 -12.13 6.52 13.36
C PHE A 40 -11.79 8.00 13.16
N LYS A 41 -11.20 8.64 14.18
CA LYS A 41 -11.05 10.10 14.21
C LYS A 41 -10.33 10.68 13.00
N CYS A 42 -9.32 9.99 12.48
CA CYS A 42 -8.55 10.49 11.34
C CYS A 42 -9.42 10.64 10.08
N LEU A 43 -10.35 9.71 9.81
CA LEU A 43 -11.27 9.81 8.65
C LEU A 43 -12.29 10.95 8.77
N LYS A 44 -12.53 11.48 9.98
CA LYS A 44 -13.40 12.64 10.18
C LYS A 44 -12.77 13.91 9.62
N CYS A 45 -11.45 14.03 9.72
CA CYS A 45 -10.67 15.20 9.31
C CYS A 45 -10.02 15.05 7.92
N HIS A 46 -9.66 13.83 7.52
CA HIS A 46 -8.95 13.54 6.28
C HIS A 46 -9.89 12.99 5.20
N LYS A 47 -10.25 13.83 4.23
CA LYS A 47 -11.21 13.52 3.15
C LYS A 47 -10.76 14.13 1.82
N GLY A 48 -11.27 13.58 0.71
CA GLY A 48 -11.04 14.10 -0.63
C GLY A 48 -9.55 14.18 -0.95
N SER A 49 -9.07 15.35 -1.39
CA SER A 49 -7.64 15.56 -1.69
C SER A 49 -6.72 15.39 -0.48
N LYS A 50 -7.23 15.56 0.75
CA LYS A 50 -6.49 15.39 2.01
C LYS A 50 -6.74 14.04 2.68
N SER A 51 -7.21 13.04 1.94
CA SER A 51 -7.40 11.68 2.46
C SER A 51 -6.09 11.11 2.99
N LEU A 52 -6.20 10.08 3.83
CA LEU A 52 -5.02 9.45 4.43
C LEU A 52 -4.16 8.78 3.35
N GLU A 53 -4.79 8.15 2.36
CA GLU A 53 -4.16 7.48 1.22
C GLU A 53 -3.33 8.45 0.38
N ASN A 54 -3.88 9.63 0.08
CA ASN A 54 -3.17 10.66 -0.66
C ASN A 54 -1.99 11.18 0.18
N MET A 55 -2.21 11.41 1.47
CA MET A 55 -1.20 11.92 2.37
C MET A 55 0.00 10.97 2.50
N ILE A 56 -0.24 9.66 2.64
CA ILE A 56 0.86 8.68 2.70
C ILE A 56 1.59 8.56 1.36
N THR A 57 0.89 8.71 0.24
CA THR A 57 1.49 8.67 -1.10
C THR A 57 2.37 9.89 -1.34
N GLU A 58 1.85 11.09 -1.07
CA GLU A 58 2.59 12.35 -1.21
C GLU A 58 3.83 12.41 -0.32
N LYS A 59 3.75 11.82 0.88
CA LYS A 59 4.84 11.82 1.86
C LYS A 59 5.73 10.58 1.79
N ASN A 60 5.47 9.65 0.87
CA ASN A 60 6.19 8.38 0.72
C ASN A 60 6.28 7.59 2.04
N ILE A 61 5.18 7.52 2.79
CA ILE A 61 5.09 6.76 4.04
C ILE A 61 4.82 5.31 3.69
N THR A 62 5.75 4.43 4.04
CA THR A 62 5.68 3.00 3.68
C THR A 62 5.58 2.06 4.86
N SER A 63 5.76 2.56 6.08
CA SER A 63 5.71 1.75 7.30
C SER A 63 4.82 2.36 8.39
N ALA A 64 4.39 1.52 9.31
CA ALA A 64 3.64 1.96 10.48
C ALA A 64 4.47 2.93 11.34
N GLU A 65 5.77 2.68 11.48
CA GLU A 65 6.68 3.53 12.25
C GLU A 65 6.82 4.93 11.64
N ASP A 66 6.92 5.04 10.31
CA ASP A 66 6.95 6.33 9.62
C ASP A 66 5.69 7.16 9.91
N LEU A 67 4.53 6.50 9.92
CA LEU A 67 3.26 7.15 10.26
C LEU A 67 3.24 7.59 11.73
N ARG A 68 3.71 6.74 12.65
CA ARG A 68 3.81 7.08 14.09
C ARG A 68 4.73 8.28 14.31
N VAL A 69 5.91 8.28 13.69
CA VAL A 69 6.87 9.39 13.77
C VAL A 69 6.26 10.66 13.19
N LEU A 70 5.59 10.60 12.03
CA LEU A 70 4.96 11.78 11.44
C LEU A 70 3.87 12.37 12.35
N ILE A 71 3.05 11.52 12.97
CA ILE A 71 1.95 11.96 13.82
C ILE A 71 2.47 12.55 15.13
N ARG A 72 3.48 11.93 15.75
CA ARG A 72 4.00 12.35 17.05
C ARG A 72 5.05 13.46 16.97
N LYS A 73 5.85 13.51 15.90
CA LYS A 73 7.01 14.40 15.76
C LYS A 73 7.02 15.25 14.49
N GLY A 74 6.07 15.02 13.57
CA GLY A 74 6.00 15.78 12.32
C GLY A 74 5.54 17.23 12.49
N PRO A 75 5.51 18.01 11.39
CA PRO A 75 5.21 19.45 11.43
C PRO A 75 3.80 19.80 11.92
N LYS A 76 2.89 18.82 11.95
CA LYS A 76 1.52 18.97 12.46
C LYS A 76 1.25 18.14 13.72
N SER A 77 2.29 17.68 14.40
CA SER A 77 2.14 16.83 15.59
C SER A 77 1.32 17.48 16.70
N GLY A 78 1.41 18.81 16.85
CA GLY A 78 0.60 19.55 17.83
C GLY A 78 -0.92 19.35 17.65
N LEU A 79 -1.39 19.09 16.43
CA LEU A 79 -2.81 18.80 16.15
C LEU A 79 -3.18 17.33 16.40
N HIS A 80 -2.18 16.45 16.44
CA HIS A 80 -2.38 15.01 16.56
C HIS A 80 -1.84 14.41 17.87
N ILE A 81 -1.24 15.21 18.74
CA ILE A 81 -0.60 14.75 19.98
C ILE A 81 -1.59 14.04 20.91
N THR A 82 -2.86 14.43 20.87
CA THR A 82 -3.95 13.86 21.65
C THR A 82 -4.68 12.70 20.95
N VAL A 83 -4.26 12.32 19.74
CA VAL A 83 -4.81 11.14 19.06
C VAL A 83 -4.42 9.91 19.87
N PRO A 84 -5.41 9.13 20.34
CA PRO A 84 -5.13 7.93 21.12
C PRO A 84 -4.48 6.87 20.23
N GLU A 85 -3.67 6.00 20.83
CA GLU A 85 -2.94 4.96 20.09
C GLU A 85 -3.91 4.02 19.35
N GLU A 86 -5.09 3.75 19.92
CA GLU A 86 -6.13 2.94 19.27
C GLU A 86 -6.60 3.50 17.91
N ASP A 87 -6.70 4.83 17.77
CA ASP A 87 -7.11 5.47 16.51
C ASP A 87 -5.94 5.44 15.51
N LEU A 88 -4.71 5.46 16.00
CA LEU A 88 -3.50 5.32 15.19
C LEU A 88 -3.36 3.90 14.65
N GLU A 89 -3.59 2.88 15.46
CA GLU A 89 -3.60 1.49 15.01
C GLU A 89 -4.68 1.23 13.96
N LYS A 90 -5.88 1.80 14.15
CA LYS A 90 -6.93 1.75 13.11
C LYS A 90 -6.50 2.43 11.81
N ALA A 91 -5.75 3.53 11.89
CA ALA A 91 -5.20 4.20 10.71
C ALA A 91 -4.14 3.35 10.01
N ILE A 92 -3.25 2.70 10.77
CA ILE A 92 -2.21 1.79 10.26
C ILE A 92 -2.85 0.61 9.54
N GLN A 93 -3.84 -0.04 10.17
CA GLN A 93 -4.61 -1.14 9.59
C GLN A 93 -5.38 -0.69 8.33
N TYR A 94 -6.01 0.48 8.38
CA TYR A 94 -6.75 1.02 7.24
C TYR A 94 -5.84 1.27 6.02
N LEU A 95 -4.63 1.74 6.26
CA LEU A 95 -3.62 2.04 5.25
C LEU A 95 -2.78 0.83 4.83
N ASP A 96 -2.96 -0.32 5.48
CA ASP A 96 -2.19 -1.54 5.23
C ASP A 96 -0.66 -1.33 5.36
N LEU A 97 -0.27 -0.58 6.39
CA LEU A 97 1.14 -0.30 6.68
C LEU A 97 1.74 -1.41 7.53
N LYS A 98 2.93 -1.89 7.14
CA LYS A 98 3.69 -2.95 7.82
C LYS A 98 4.58 -2.41 8.94
#